data_AF-A0A9P4X1I4-F1
#
_entry.id   AF-A0A9P4X1I4-F1
#
_cell.length_a   1.000
_cell.length_b   1.000
_cell.length_c   1.000
_cell.angle_alpha   90.00
_cell.angle_beta   90.00
_cell.angle_gamma   90.00
#
_symmetry.space_group_name_H-M   'P 1'
#
loop_
_entity.id
_entity.type
_entity.pdbx_description
1 polymer ?
#
loop_
_entity_poly.entity_id
_entity_poly.type
_entity_poly.pdbx_seq_one_letter_code
_entity_poly.pdbx_strand_id
1 'polypeptide(L)'
;MSTHSSPEGSPLKHYDTPTGATLQVDFSWSKFRNIVSEKNGEQLTPVYIQHFRPTKPQLRLEDASTHTQISTGTINNISIAAECTVNGRIIPIKPLKKWKTAYNYLSTTLSSTGSPVPISWITTNSLKIWDFICIDSTTQAPIAKFSVNWWAIKQVGNFHFEQSAAALSKEVRDEIVTIGLTILYVMTTRMNNPLHLLGATFANAGKVEDDRRADGVEHEERPNDGTKHKHV
;
A
#
# COMPACT_ATOMS: atom_id res chain seq x y z
N MET A 1 -43.91 -11.33 21.59
CA MET A 1 -43.03 -10.15 21.73
C MET A 1 -41.66 -10.55 21.20
N SER A 2 -41.38 -10.23 19.94
CA SER A 2 -40.12 -10.59 19.28
C SER A 2 -39.31 -9.32 19.13
N THR A 3 -38.18 -9.25 19.83
CA THR A 3 -37.19 -8.18 19.69
C THR A 3 -36.35 -8.44 18.45
N HIS A 4 -36.59 -7.67 17.38
CA HIS A 4 -35.64 -7.57 16.28
C HIS A 4 -34.45 -6.72 16.73
N SER A 5 -33.35 -7.38 17.06
CA SER A 5 -32.03 -6.75 17.08
C SER A 5 -31.60 -6.49 15.64
N SER A 6 -31.47 -5.21 15.26
CA SER A 6 -30.77 -4.81 14.05
C SER A 6 -29.29 -5.18 14.19
N PRO A 7 -28.63 -5.78 13.18
CA PRO A 7 -27.21 -6.07 13.26
C PRO A 7 -26.40 -4.77 13.16
N GLU A 8 -25.55 -4.54 14.15
CA GLU A 8 -24.43 -3.61 14.09
C GLU A 8 -23.51 -3.92 12.92
N GLY A 9 -23.05 -2.86 12.23
CA GLY A 9 -21.93 -2.91 11.29
C GLY A 9 -22.28 -2.39 9.90
N SER A 10 -22.48 -1.08 9.78
CA SER A 10 -22.80 -0.40 8.53
C SER A 10 -21.88 -0.82 7.37
N PRO A 11 -22.43 -1.08 6.17
CA PRO A 11 -21.65 -1.32 4.97
C PRO A 11 -21.00 -0.01 4.49
N LEU A 12 -19.77 -0.14 3.99
CA LEU A 12 -18.98 0.77 3.13
C LEU A 12 -19.35 2.28 3.19
N LYS A 13 -18.48 3.11 3.80
CA LYS A 13 -18.40 4.53 3.45
C LYS A 13 -18.22 4.61 1.93
N HIS A 14 -19.21 5.10 1.20
CA HIS A 14 -19.05 5.44 -0.20
C HIS A 14 -18.06 6.61 -0.26
N TYR A 15 -16.90 6.39 -0.87
CA TYR A 15 -15.94 7.46 -1.09
C TYR A 15 -16.08 7.92 -2.52
N ASP A 16 -16.51 9.17 -2.68
CA ASP A 16 -16.57 9.82 -3.98
C ASP A 16 -15.17 9.84 -4.60
N THR A 17 -15.13 9.77 -5.93
CA THR A 17 -13.85 9.84 -6.64
C THR A 17 -13.32 11.27 -6.56
N PRO A 18 -12.11 11.50 -6.03
CA PRO A 18 -11.54 12.83 -5.96
C PRO A 18 -11.45 13.51 -7.34
N THR A 19 -11.64 14.83 -7.37
CA THR A 19 -11.70 15.62 -8.62
C THR A 19 -10.44 16.44 -8.88
N GLY A 20 -9.39 16.28 -8.06
CA GLY A 20 -8.11 16.96 -8.22
C GLY A 20 -7.25 16.35 -9.33
N ALA A 21 -5.94 16.24 -9.09
CA ALA A 21 -5.01 15.68 -10.07
C ALA A 21 -5.39 14.24 -10.43
N THR A 22 -5.28 13.90 -11.71
CA THR A 22 -5.52 12.53 -12.19
C THR A 22 -4.29 11.99 -12.89
N LEU A 23 -3.83 10.81 -12.48
CA LEU A 23 -2.77 10.08 -13.18
C LEU A 23 -3.33 8.78 -13.75
N GLN A 24 -3.13 8.56 -15.04
CA GLN A 24 -3.50 7.32 -15.72
C GLN A 24 -2.34 6.34 -15.69
N VAL A 25 -2.63 5.08 -15.36
CA VAL A 25 -1.66 3.97 -15.35
C VAL A 25 -1.95 3.05 -16.52
N ASP A 26 -1.06 3.04 -17.51
CA ASP A 26 -1.15 2.19 -18.70
C ASP A 26 -0.15 1.03 -18.63
N PHE A 27 -0.62 -0.18 -18.93
CA PHE A 27 0.24 -1.37 -18.99
C PHE A 27 0.79 -1.54 -20.40
N SER A 28 2.11 -1.51 -20.52
CA SER A 28 2.79 -1.89 -21.75
C SER A 28 3.21 -3.35 -21.68
N TRP A 29 2.31 -4.26 -22.11
CA TRP A 29 2.56 -5.71 -22.13
C TRP A 29 3.84 -6.10 -22.84
N SER A 30 4.18 -5.43 -23.95
CA SER A 30 5.38 -5.72 -24.73
C SER A 30 6.69 -5.35 -24.02
N LYS A 31 6.64 -4.56 -22.93
CA LYS A 31 7.82 -4.04 -22.24
C LYS A 31 7.83 -4.35 -20.74
N PHE A 32 6.87 -5.13 -20.23
CA PHE A 32 6.70 -5.43 -18.80
C PHE A 32 6.87 -4.19 -17.91
N ARG A 33 6.25 -3.08 -18.31
CA ARG A 33 6.32 -1.81 -17.58
C ARG A 33 4.99 -1.09 -17.61
N ASN A 34 4.71 -0.35 -16.55
CA ASN A 34 3.65 0.65 -16.57
C ASN A 34 4.21 2.01 -16.91
N ILE A 35 3.42 2.78 -17.65
CA ILE A 35 3.63 4.21 -17.82
C ILE A 35 2.54 4.89 -17.01
N VAL A 36 2.94 5.75 -16.08
CA VAL A 36 2.02 6.59 -15.33
C VAL A 36 2.09 7.98 -15.94
N SER A 37 0.96 8.48 -16.41
CA SER A 37 0.86 9.77 -17.10
C SER A 37 -0.09 10.70 -16.36
N GLU A 38 0.30 11.96 -16.20
CA GLU A 38 -0.61 13.00 -15.75
C GLU A 38 -1.61 13.33 -16.85
N LYS A 39 -2.89 13.40 -16.48
CA LYS A 39 -3.99 13.68 -17.40
C LYS A 39 -4.43 15.13 -17.29
N ASN A 40 -4.33 15.86 -18.39
CA ASN A 40 -4.88 17.21 -18.54
C ASN A 40 -5.82 17.26 -19.76
N GLY A 41 -7.12 17.11 -19.51
CA GLY A 41 -8.10 16.92 -20.57
C GLY A 41 -7.84 15.62 -21.35
N GLU A 42 -7.59 15.75 -22.66
CA GLU A 42 -7.22 14.63 -23.54
C GLU A 42 -5.70 14.38 -23.60
N GLN A 43 -4.89 15.30 -23.07
CA GLN A 43 -3.44 15.19 -23.10
C GLN A 43 -2.94 14.30 -21.95
N LEU A 44 -2.07 13.35 -22.27
CA LEU A 44 -1.38 12.48 -21.32
C LEU A 44 0.12 12.79 -21.36
N THR A 45 0.66 13.22 -20.22
CA THR A 45 2.09 13.52 -20.08
C THR A 45 2.72 12.47 -19.15
N PRO A 46 3.62 11.60 -19.65
CA PRO A 46 4.30 10.61 -18.81
C PRO A 46 5.06 11.29 -17.67
N VAL A 47 4.78 10.86 -16.44
CA VAL A 47 5.46 11.32 -15.22
C VAL A 47 6.31 10.23 -14.60
N TYR A 48 5.87 8.96 -14.69
CA TYR A 48 6.62 7.83 -14.17
C TYR A 48 6.70 6.66 -15.13
N ILE A 49 7.78 5.90 -15.03
CA ILE A 49 7.94 4.59 -15.65
C ILE A 49 8.14 3.58 -14.53
N GLN A 50 7.19 2.66 -14.37
CA GLN A 50 7.30 1.57 -13.41
C GLN A 50 7.78 0.32 -14.13
N HIS A 51 8.95 -0.18 -13.75
CA HIS A 51 9.51 -1.41 -14.30
C HIS A 51 9.10 -2.60 -13.46
N PHE A 52 8.67 -3.67 -14.12
CA PHE A 52 8.58 -5.00 -13.50
C PHE A 52 9.90 -5.73 -13.68
N ARG A 53 10.39 -6.36 -12.62
CA ARG A 53 11.49 -7.33 -12.72
C ARG A 53 10.91 -8.73 -12.54
N PRO A 54 10.73 -9.53 -13.60
CA PRO A 54 10.17 -10.88 -13.45
C PRO A 54 11.00 -11.78 -12.52
N THR A 55 12.31 -11.50 -12.41
CA THR A 55 13.27 -12.31 -11.65
C THR A 55 13.51 -11.83 -10.22
N LYS A 56 12.99 -10.65 -9.83
CA LYS A 56 13.09 -10.10 -8.47
C LYS A 56 11.75 -9.51 -8.10
N PRO A 57 11.15 -9.85 -6.95
CA PRO A 57 9.81 -9.37 -6.61
C PRO A 57 9.90 -7.91 -6.11
N GLN A 58 10.30 -7.01 -7.00
CA GLN A 58 10.58 -5.62 -6.75
C GLN A 58 10.02 -4.78 -7.90
N LEU A 59 9.26 -3.75 -7.53
CA LEU A 59 8.86 -2.67 -8.39
C LEU A 59 9.93 -1.59 -8.33
N ARG A 60 10.23 -0.99 -9.48
CA ARG A 60 11.10 0.20 -9.55
C ARG A 60 10.37 1.29 -10.29
N LEU A 61 10.24 2.45 -9.66
CA LEU A 61 9.66 3.64 -10.26
C LEU A 61 10.77 4.60 -10.65
N GLU A 62 10.74 5.04 -11.90
CA GLU A 62 11.64 6.05 -12.44
C GLU A 62 10.85 7.29 -12.86
N ASP A 63 11.51 8.44 -12.77
CA ASP A 63 11.04 9.67 -13.39
C ASP A 63 11.04 9.51 -14.92
N ALA A 64 9.93 9.83 -15.58
CA ALA A 64 9.81 9.63 -17.02
C ALA A 64 10.68 10.58 -17.85
N SER A 65 11.05 11.74 -17.31
CA SER A 65 11.84 12.76 -18.03
C SER A 65 13.34 12.54 -17.85
N THR A 66 13.77 12.18 -16.65
CA THR A 66 15.19 12.04 -16.31
C THR A 66 15.68 10.59 -16.26
N HIS A 67 14.77 9.61 -16.29
CA HIS A 67 15.07 8.20 -16.09
C HIS A 67 15.79 7.87 -14.77
N THR A 68 15.75 8.79 -13.81
CA THR A 68 16.32 8.59 -12.48
C THR A 68 15.37 7.75 -11.63
N GLN A 69 15.92 6.85 -10.81
CA GLN A 69 15.14 6.04 -9.90
C GLN A 69 14.62 6.91 -8.75
N ILE A 70 13.30 6.99 -8.60
CA ILE A 70 12.62 7.71 -7.52
C ILE A 70 12.41 6.78 -6.33
N SER A 71 11.95 5.56 -6.61
CA SER A 71 11.53 4.65 -5.57
C SER A 71 11.60 3.17 -5.98
N THR A 72 11.55 2.32 -4.96
CA THR A 72 11.38 0.87 -5.11
C THR A 72 10.32 0.36 -4.17
N GLY A 73 9.56 -0.65 -4.59
CA GLY A 73 8.62 -1.38 -3.74
C GLY A 73 8.96 -2.86 -3.72
N THR A 74 9.12 -3.46 -2.55
CA THR A 74 9.42 -4.88 -2.38
C THR A 74 8.13 -5.66 -2.16
N ILE A 75 7.88 -6.65 -3.02
CA ILE A 75 6.74 -7.54 -2.95
C ILE A 75 7.22 -8.84 -2.30
N ASN A 76 6.65 -9.20 -1.15
CA ASN A 76 6.99 -10.47 -0.51
C ASN A 76 6.05 -11.57 -1.03
N ASN A 77 6.60 -12.74 -1.37
CA ASN A 77 5.80 -13.89 -1.83
C ASN A 77 5.10 -14.63 -0.68
N ILE A 78 5.53 -14.41 0.56
CA ILE A 78 5.04 -15.14 1.75
C ILE A 78 4.37 -14.19 2.75
N SER A 79 4.97 -13.02 2.97
CA SER A 79 4.41 -12.00 3.87
C SER A 79 3.44 -11.09 3.13
N ILE A 80 2.35 -10.74 3.81
CA ILE A 80 1.44 -9.68 3.37
C ILE A 80 1.98 -8.28 3.69
N ALA A 81 3.02 -8.16 4.52
CA ALA A 81 3.72 -6.89 4.69
C ALA A 81 4.59 -6.60 3.47
N ALA A 82 4.78 -5.32 3.18
CA ALA A 82 5.63 -4.84 2.10
C ALA A 82 6.51 -3.70 2.60
N GLU A 83 7.48 -3.32 1.80
CA GLU A 83 8.38 -2.21 2.09
C GLU A 83 8.57 -1.38 0.83
N CYS A 84 8.56 -0.07 0.97
CA CYS A 84 8.94 0.84 -0.10
C CYS A 84 10.17 1.66 0.31
N THR A 85 11.04 1.97 -0.64
CA THR A 85 12.05 3.02 -0.49
C THR A 85 11.63 4.18 -1.37
N VAL A 86 11.31 5.33 -0.80
CA VAL A 86 10.90 6.54 -1.54
C VAL A 86 11.84 7.66 -1.14
N ASN A 87 12.50 8.30 -2.11
CA ASN A 87 13.43 9.41 -1.86
C ASN A 87 14.49 9.08 -0.79
N GLY A 88 15.02 7.85 -0.83
CA GLY A 88 16.03 7.35 0.10
C GLY A 88 15.52 6.95 1.49
N ARG A 89 14.22 7.06 1.77
CA ARG A 89 13.60 6.66 3.04
C ARG A 89 12.89 5.32 2.91
N ILE A 90 13.12 4.44 3.87
CA ILE A 90 12.42 3.16 3.96
C ILE A 90 11.08 3.37 4.67
N ILE A 91 10.00 2.94 4.03
CA ILE A 91 8.63 3.04 4.49
C ILE A 91 8.09 1.60 4.63
N PRO A 92 7.95 1.08 5.85
CA PRO A 92 7.31 -0.21 6.08
C PRO A 92 5.80 -0.10 5.90
N ILE A 93 5.23 -0.98 5.08
CA ILE A 93 3.79 -1.08 4.83
C ILE A 93 3.27 -2.30 5.57
N LYS A 94 2.47 -2.06 6.62
CA LYS A 94 1.91 -3.13 7.46
C LYS A 94 0.45 -3.40 7.09
N PRO A 95 0.02 -4.67 7.12
CA PRO A 95 -1.39 -5.01 6.98
C PRO A 95 -2.14 -4.72 8.29
N LEU A 96 -3.28 -4.05 8.21
CA LEU A 96 -4.12 -3.72 9.38
C LEU A 96 -4.90 -4.93 9.88
N LYS A 97 -5.36 -5.81 8.97
CA LYS A 97 -6.05 -7.06 9.31
C LYS A 97 -5.67 -8.14 8.31
N LYS A 98 -5.53 -9.39 8.77
CA LYS A 98 -5.17 -10.53 7.91
C LYS A 98 -6.19 -10.79 6.78
N TRP A 99 -7.47 -10.49 7.03
CA TRP A 99 -8.58 -10.77 6.10
C TRP A 99 -9.17 -9.54 5.40
N LYS A 100 -8.99 -8.33 5.96
CA LYS A 100 -9.39 -7.08 5.27
C LYS A 100 -8.16 -6.48 4.63
N THR A 101 -8.23 -6.23 3.33
CA THR A 101 -7.19 -5.66 2.47
C THR A 101 -7.00 -4.17 2.76
N ALA A 102 -6.53 -3.91 3.97
CA ALA A 102 -6.23 -2.58 4.46
C ALA A 102 -4.78 -2.57 4.94
N TYR A 103 -4.05 -1.55 4.50
CA TYR A 103 -2.64 -1.36 4.82
C TYR A 103 -2.44 -0.01 5.48
N ASN A 104 -1.42 0.11 6.30
CA ASN A 104 -1.02 1.39 6.88
C ASN A 104 0.50 1.58 6.83
N TYR A 105 0.88 2.85 6.87
CA TYR A 105 2.27 3.29 6.99
C TYR A 105 2.31 4.68 7.61
N LEU A 106 3.50 5.11 8.02
CA LEU A 106 3.73 6.47 8.51
C LEU A 106 4.31 7.32 7.39
N SER A 107 3.59 8.36 7.00
CA SER A 107 4.04 9.35 6.00
C SER A 107 4.76 10.50 6.68
N THR A 108 5.91 10.88 6.16
CA THR A 108 6.59 12.13 6.57
C THR A 108 6.37 13.26 5.59
N THR A 109 5.95 12.96 4.35
CA THR A 109 5.72 13.95 3.29
C THR A 109 4.38 14.66 3.43
N LEU A 110 3.39 13.99 4.03
CA LEU A 110 2.06 14.53 4.33
C LEU A 110 1.99 15.23 5.69
N SER A 111 3.11 15.36 6.40
CA SER A 111 3.13 16.02 7.71
C SER A 111 3.27 17.53 7.60
N SER A 112 2.30 18.26 8.14
CA SER A 112 2.39 19.72 8.30
C SER A 112 3.25 20.14 9.51
N THR A 113 3.51 19.24 10.45
CA THR A 113 4.15 19.53 11.75
C THR A 113 5.53 18.91 11.92
N GLY A 114 6.01 18.17 10.92
CA GLY A 114 7.28 17.42 10.95
C GLY A 114 7.21 16.05 11.62
N SER A 115 6.11 15.73 12.30
CA SER A 115 5.86 14.39 12.88
C SER A 115 5.18 13.45 11.88
N PRO A 116 5.58 12.17 11.77
CA PRO A 116 4.96 11.26 10.81
C PRO A 116 3.44 11.11 11.02
N VAL A 117 2.68 11.14 9.94
CA VAL A 117 1.22 11.02 9.92
C VAL A 117 0.83 9.59 9.53
N PRO A 118 -0.07 8.93 10.28
CA PRO A 118 -0.53 7.59 9.94
C PRO A 118 -1.47 7.61 8.73
N ILE A 119 -1.08 6.96 7.64
CA ILE A 119 -1.87 6.85 6.42
C ILE A 119 -2.38 5.43 6.25
N SER A 120 -3.63 5.29 5.84
CA SER A 120 -4.28 4.00 5.58
C SER A 120 -4.72 3.89 4.13
N TRP A 121 -4.46 2.73 3.52
CA TRP A 121 -4.99 2.31 2.23
C TRP A 121 -6.07 1.27 2.46
N ILE A 122 -7.31 1.61 2.14
CA ILE A 122 -8.47 0.71 2.26
C ILE A 122 -8.85 0.22 0.87
N THR A 123 -8.89 -1.09 0.68
CA THR A 123 -9.29 -1.66 -0.61
C THR A 123 -10.76 -2.07 -0.59
N THR A 124 -11.49 -1.69 -1.62
CA THR A 124 -12.85 -2.17 -1.92
C THR A 124 -12.86 -2.78 -3.31
N ASN A 125 -13.39 -3.99 -3.44
CA ASN A 125 -13.47 -4.67 -4.73
C ASN A 125 -14.92 -4.82 -5.19
N SER A 126 -15.10 -4.68 -6.48
CA SER A 126 -16.27 -5.14 -7.24
C SER A 126 -15.83 -6.24 -8.19
N LEU A 127 -16.77 -6.79 -8.97
CA LEU A 127 -16.48 -7.84 -9.94
C LEU A 127 -15.42 -7.45 -10.99
N LYS A 128 -15.30 -6.15 -11.32
CA LYS A 128 -14.42 -5.63 -12.38
C LYS A 128 -13.39 -4.61 -11.90
N ILE A 129 -13.73 -3.87 -10.85
CA ILE A 129 -12.95 -2.72 -10.39
C ILE A 129 -12.44 -2.97 -8.97
N TRP A 130 -11.16 -2.72 -8.74
CA TRP A 130 -10.56 -2.63 -7.42
C TRP A 130 -10.21 -1.19 -7.12
N ASP A 131 -10.84 -0.65 -6.10
CA ASP A 131 -10.59 0.70 -5.61
C ASP A 131 -9.71 0.63 -4.36
N PHE A 132 -8.59 1.33 -4.39
CA PHE A 132 -7.67 1.50 -3.28
C PHE A 132 -7.77 2.94 -2.80
N ILE A 133 -8.25 3.14 -1.59
CA ILE A 133 -8.61 4.45 -1.06
C ILE A 133 -7.58 4.82 -0.01
N CYS A 134 -6.77 5.84 -0.30
CA CYS A 134 -5.78 6.39 0.60
C CYS A 134 -6.42 7.48 1.46
N ILE A 135 -6.38 7.30 2.78
CA ILE A 135 -6.94 8.23 3.75
C ILE A 135 -5.93 8.54 4.85
N ASP A 136 -6.04 9.74 5.42
CA ASP A 136 -5.42 10.01 6.72
C ASP A 136 -6.15 9.20 7.79
N SER A 137 -5.41 8.39 8.55
CA SER A 137 -5.99 7.49 9.56
C SER A 137 -6.60 8.25 10.73
N THR A 138 -6.09 9.45 11.04
CA THR A 138 -6.52 10.28 12.16
C THR A 138 -7.76 11.08 11.78
N THR A 139 -7.69 11.85 10.69
CA THR A 139 -8.79 12.73 10.26
C THR A 139 -9.85 12.03 9.43
N GLN A 140 -9.54 10.85 8.88
CA GLN A 140 -10.37 10.12 7.90
C GLN A 140 -10.60 10.91 6.60
N ALA A 141 -9.81 11.94 6.34
CA ALA A 141 -9.86 12.73 5.11
C ALA A 141 -9.28 11.91 3.93
N PRO A 142 -9.94 11.92 2.74
CA PRO A 142 -9.46 11.22 1.57
C PRO A 142 -8.28 11.96 0.93
N ILE A 143 -7.17 11.26 0.71
CA ILE A 143 -5.97 11.84 0.08
C ILE A 143 -5.95 11.53 -1.41
N ALA A 144 -6.19 10.26 -1.72
CA ALA A 144 -6.20 9.76 -3.09
C ALA A 144 -7.04 8.49 -3.22
N LYS A 145 -7.47 8.19 -4.43
CA LYS A 145 -8.10 6.94 -4.82
C LYS A 145 -7.39 6.37 -6.03
N PHE A 146 -6.94 5.13 -5.95
CA PHE A 146 -6.42 4.40 -7.10
C PHE A 146 -7.46 3.36 -7.53
N SER A 147 -8.08 3.59 -8.69
CA SER A 147 -9.14 2.74 -9.24
C SER A 147 -8.59 1.89 -10.36
N VAL A 148 -8.59 0.57 -10.20
CA VAL A 148 -7.99 -0.40 -11.12
C VAL A 148 -9.08 -1.22 -11.78
N ASN A 149 -9.14 -1.22 -13.11
CA ASN A 149 -9.99 -2.14 -13.86
C ASN A 149 -9.18 -3.39 -14.18
N TRP A 150 -9.33 -4.44 -13.36
CA TRP A 150 -8.54 -5.67 -13.50
C TRP A 150 -8.79 -6.42 -14.81
N TRP A 151 -9.89 -6.11 -15.52
CA TRP A 151 -10.22 -6.72 -16.81
C TRP A 151 -9.71 -5.90 -18.00
N ALA A 152 -9.19 -4.70 -17.77
CA ALA A 152 -8.71 -3.85 -18.83
C ALA A 152 -7.35 -4.33 -19.37
N ILE A 153 -7.26 -4.47 -20.69
CA ILE A 153 -6.06 -4.98 -21.35
C ILE A 153 -4.98 -3.90 -21.47
N LYS A 154 -5.32 -2.61 -21.56
CA LYS A 154 -4.34 -1.54 -21.84
C LYS A 154 -4.20 -0.51 -20.71
N GLN A 155 -5.31 -0.14 -20.08
CA GLN A 155 -5.35 0.84 -19.00
C GLN A 155 -5.58 0.12 -17.67
N VAL A 156 -4.55 0.04 -16.84
CA VAL A 156 -4.62 -0.65 -15.54
C VAL A 156 -5.58 0.08 -14.61
N GLY A 157 -5.47 1.41 -14.55
CA GLY A 157 -6.26 2.20 -13.62
C GLY A 157 -5.93 3.68 -13.63
N ASN A 158 -6.51 4.41 -12.70
CA ASN A 158 -6.27 5.83 -12.51
C ASN A 158 -6.11 6.17 -11.03
N PHE A 159 -5.08 6.95 -10.72
CA PHE A 159 -5.00 7.67 -9.45
C PHE A 159 -5.80 8.96 -9.58
N HIS A 160 -6.60 9.24 -8.56
CA HIS A 160 -7.38 10.46 -8.38
C HIS A 160 -6.98 11.07 -7.05
N PHE A 161 -6.37 12.25 -7.07
CA PHE A 161 -5.94 12.97 -5.87
C PHE A 161 -7.01 13.97 -5.45
N GLU A 162 -7.12 14.21 -4.14
CA GLU A 162 -7.94 15.31 -3.62
C GLU A 162 -7.37 16.67 -4.03
N GLN A 163 -6.05 16.81 -3.94
CA GLN A 163 -5.34 18.04 -4.30
C GLN A 163 -5.26 18.22 -5.82
N SER A 164 -5.34 19.46 -6.27
CA SER A 164 -5.11 19.82 -7.68
C SER A 164 -3.65 19.57 -8.07
N ALA A 165 -3.37 19.44 -9.38
CA ALA A 165 -2.01 19.21 -9.88
C ALA A 165 -1.02 20.33 -9.48
N ALA A 166 -1.51 21.56 -9.30
CA ALA A 166 -0.70 22.70 -8.88
C ALA A 166 -0.36 22.69 -7.37
N ALA A 167 -1.22 22.11 -6.54
CA ALA A 167 -1.02 22.04 -5.09
C ALA A 167 -0.31 20.75 -4.65
N LEU A 168 -0.40 19.69 -5.46
CA LEU A 168 0.18 18.39 -5.17
C LEU A 168 1.71 18.44 -5.30
N SER A 169 2.41 18.34 -4.17
CA SER A 169 3.88 18.28 -4.17
C SER A 169 4.38 16.99 -4.83
N LYS A 170 5.57 17.07 -5.43
CA LYS A 170 6.20 15.93 -6.09
C LYS A 170 6.45 14.80 -5.10
N GLU A 171 6.88 15.13 -3.89
CA GLU A 171 7.23 14.17 -2.83
C GLU A 171 6.00 13.37 -2.39
N VAL A 172 4.86 14.03 -2.20
CA VAL A 172 3.59 13.36 -1.87
C VAL A 172 3.14 12.49 -3.03
N ARG A 173 3.22 13.02 -4.27
CA ARG A 173 2.85 12.25 -5.47
C ARG A 173 3.70 10.98 -5.61
N ASP A 174 5.01 11.11 -5.47
CA ASP A 174 5.98 10.00 -5.55
C ASP A 174 5.66 8.92 -4.51
N GLU A 175 5.41 9.33 -3.26
CA GLU A 175 5.07 8.42 -2.16
C GLU A 175 3.75 7.67 -2.42
N ILE A 176 2.68 8.40 -2.73
CA ILE A 176 1.34 7.84 -2.92
C ILE A 176 1.28 6.89 -4.12
N VAL A 177 1.89 7.28 -5.26
CA VAL A 177 1.95 6.43 -6.46
C VAL A 177 2.74 5.16 -6.18
N THR A 178 3.91 5.28 -5.53
CA THR A 178 4.76 4.13 -5.23
C THR A 178 4.05 3.13 -4.33
N ILE A 179 3.44 3.61 -3.25
CA ILE A 179 2.78 2.76 -2.26
C ILE A 179 1.51 2.13 -2.87
N GLY A 180 0.70 2.91 -3.58
CA GLY A 180 -0.51 2.42 -4.24
C GLY A 180 -0.24 1.32 -5.26
N LEU A 181 0.77 1.49 -6.11
CA LEU A 181 1.21 0.45 -7.05
C LEU A 181 1.76 -0.78 -6.32
N THR A 182 2.55 -0.58 -5.27
CA THR A 182 3.10 -1.69 -4.48
C THR A 182 2.01 -2.53 -3.84
N ILE A 183 1.01 -1.90 -3.23
CA ILE A 183 -0.14 -2.58 -2.62
C ILE A 183 -0.93 -3.36 -3.67
N LEU A 184 -1.19 -2.77 -4.85
CA LEU A 184 -1.84 -3.47 -5.95
C LEU A 184 -1.12 -4.79 -6.26
N TYR A 185 0.19 -4.75 -6.48
CA TYR A 185 0.95 -5.94 -6.87
C TYR A 185 1.10 -6.96 -5.74
N VAL A 186 1.26 -6.53 -4.49
CA VAL A 186 1.23 -7.43 -3.32
C VAL A 186 -0.09 -8.19 -3.29
N MET A 187 -1.21 -7.50 -3.50
CA MET A 187 -2.53 -8.13 -3.50
C MET A 187 -2.76 -9.04 -4.70
N THR A 188 -2.34 -8.64 -5.90
CA THR A 188 -2.40 -9.49 -7.10
C THR A 188 -1.62 -10.78 -6.92
N THR A 189 -0.37 -10.70 -6.45
CA THR A 189 0.49 -11.88 -6.26
C THR A 189 -0.12 -12.84 -5.26
N ARG A 190 -0.74 -12.33 -4.19
CA ARG A 190 -1.46 -13.14 -3.21
C ARG A 190 -2.66 -13.88 -3.81
N MET A 191 -3.43 -13.23 -4.67
CA MET A 191 -4.63 -13.82 -5.27
C MET A 191 -4.30 -14.95 -6.26
N ASN A 192 -3.16 -14.87 -6.93
CA ASN A 192 -2.71 -15.90 -7.87
C ASN A 192 -1.99 -17.08 -7.20
N ASN A 193 -1.75 -17.02 -5.88
CA ASN A 193 -1.05 -18.08 -5.15
C ASN A 193 -1.73 -18.42 -3.80
N PRO A 194 -2.92 -19.05 -3.82
CA PRO A 194 -3.72 -19.31 -2.62
C PRO A 194 -3.08 -20.32 -1.65
N LEU A 195 -2.15 -21.16 -2.10
CA LEU A 195 -1.43 -22.13 -1.26
C LEU A 195 -0.50 -21.45 -0.23
N HIS A 196 -0.18 -20.16 -0.41
CA HIS A 196 0.61 -19.36 0.52
C HIS A 196 -0.21 -18.76 1.68
N LEU A 197 -1.56 -18.87 1.66
CA LEU A 197 -2.41 -18.40 2.77
C LEU A 197 -2.19 -19.17 4.08
N LEU A 198 -1.64 -20.39 4.03
CA LEU A 198 -1.35 -21.19 5.23
C LEU A 198 -0.15 -20.66 6.04
N GLY A 199 0.77 -19.90 5.42
CA GLY A 199 1.89 -19.24 6.10
C GLY A 199 1.56 -17.86 6.68
N ALA A 200 0.47 -17.24 6.24
CA ALA A 200 0.03 -15.90 6.68
C ALA A 200 -0.58 -15.88 8.10
N THR A 201 -0.77 -17.05 8.72
CA THR A 201 -1.18 -17.18 10.12
C THR A 201 -0.12 -16.64 11.09
N PHE A 202 1.15 -16.54 10.69
CA PHE A 202 2.27 -16.04 11.51
C PHE A 202 2.70 -14.58 11.26
N ALA A 203 2.08 -13.85 10.32
CA ALA A 203 2.40 -12.44 10.10
C ALA A 203 1.70 -11.55 11.15
N ASN A 204 2.46 -10.75 11.91
CA ASN A 204 1.92 -9.80 12.88
C ASN A 204 1.22 -8.64 12.14
N ALA A 205 -0.11 -8.64 12.15
CA ALA A 205 -0.92 -7.49 11.75
C ALA A 205 -0.98 -6.51 12.93
N GLY A 206 -0.69 -5.23 12.69
CA GLY A 206 -0.63 -4.24 13.75
C GLY A 206 -0.65 -2.81 13.20
N LYS A 207 -1.19 -1.88 14.00
CA LYS A 207 -1.07 -0.45 13.69
C LYS A 207 0.41 -0.07 13.74
N VAL A 208 0.86 0.78 12.80
CA VAL A 208 2.18 1.39 12.91
C VAL A 208 2.03 2.50 13.94
N GLU A 209 2.25 2.17 15.21
CA GLU A 209 2.49 3.16 16.25
C GLU A 209 3.97 3.55 16.21
N ASP A 210 4.25 4.81 16.52
CA ASP A 210 5.61 5.37 16.58
C ASP A 210 6.43 4.56 17.60
N ASP A 211 7.39 3.75 17.14
CA ASP A 211 8.27 2.90 17.95
C ASP A 211 9.26 3.76 18.76
N ARG A 212 8.75 4.56 19.69
CA ARG A 212 9.54 5.24 20.75
C ARG A 212 9.19 4.74 22.15
N ARG A 213 8.59 3.56 22.26
CA ARG A 213 8.36 2.86 23.53
C ARG A 213 8.49 1.35 23.36
N ALA A 214 9.69 0.90 22.99
CA ALA A 214 10.07 -0.51 23.11
C ALA A 214 11.55 -0.66 23.50
N ASP A 215 12.05 0.23 24.36
CA ASP A 215 13.20 -0.07 25.21
C ASP A 215 12.66 -0.32 26.61
N GLY A 216 12.55 -1.59 26.99
CA GLY A 216 12.03 -1.99 28.29
C GLY A 216 11.45 -3.40 28.32
N VAL A 217 12.22 -4.39 27.86
CA VAL A 217 12.06 -5.75 28.37
C VAL A 217 13.45 -6.18 28.84
N GLU A 218 13.65 -6.08 30.16
CA GLU A 218 14.75 -6.73 30.84
C GLU A 218 14.72 -8.22 30.48
N HIS A 219 15.85 -8.70 29.97
CA HIS A 219 16.12 -10.12 29.88
C HIS A 219 16.29 -10.64 31.31
N GLU A 220 15.21 -11.17 31.89
CA GLU A 220 15.31 -12.00 33.09
C GLU A 220 15.97 -13.32 32.69
N GLU A 221 17.28 -13.42 32.94
CA GLU A 221 18.05 -14.64 32.80
C GLU A 221 17.42 -15.74 33.66
N ARG A 222 16.90 -16.79 33.01
CA ARG A 222 16.49 -18.02 33.72
C ARG A 222 17.73 -18.68 34.34
N PRO A 223 17.70 -19.05 35.63
CA PRO A 223 18.78 -19.82 36.22
C PRO A 223 18.86 -21.21 35.58
N ASN A 224 20.07 -21.55 35.14
CA ASN A 224 20.45 -22.87 34.67
C ASN A 224 20.50 -23.84 35.85
N ASP A 225 19.38 -24.51 36.17
CA ASP A 225 19.36 -25.61 37.13
C ASP A 225 19.57 -26.94 36.40
N GLY A 226 20.82 -27.39 36.43
CA GLY A 226 21.25 -28.63 35.81
C GLY A 226 20.75 -29.85 36.58
N THR A 227 19.70 -30.49 36.07
CA THR A 227 19.34 -31.85 36.53
C THR A 227 19.27 -32.82 35.35
N LYS A 228 20.26 -33.72 35.31
CA LYS A 228 20.35 -34.87 34.42
C LYS A 228 19.26 -35.88 34.77
N HIS A 229 18.43 -36.28 33.80
CA HIS A 229 17.69 -37.54 33.89
C HIS A 229 18.21 -38.53 32.84
N LYS A 230 18.88 -39.58 33.37
CA LYS A 230 19.16 -40.84 32.66
C LYS A 230 17.84 -41.57 32.43
N HIS A 231 17.62 -42.06 31.22
CA HIS A 231 16.73 -43.18 30.97
C HIS A 231 17.57 -44.43 30.68
N VAL A 232 17.39 -45.43 31.54
CA VAL A 232 17.47 -46.86 31.19
C VAL A 232 16.05 -47.30 30.88
#